data_AF-A0A350G6S2-F1
#
_entry.id   AF-A0A350G6S2-F1
#
_cell.length_a   1.000
_cell.length_b   1.000
_cell.length_c   1.000
_cell.angle_alpha   90.00
_cell.angle_beta   90.00
_cell.angle_gamma   90.00
#
_symmetry.space_group_name_H-M   'P 1'
#
loop_
_entity.id
_entity.type
_entity.pdbx_description
1 polymer ?
#
loop_
_entity_poly.entity_id
_entity_poly.type
_entity_poly.pdbx_seq_one_letter_code
_entity_poly.pdbx_strand_id
1 'polypeptide(L)' 'PATILAGVAQAARNGVLVKGGAHLENLGRIKAIAFDKTGTMTHGKPEVTDIVAFQASGRNEADVLS' A
#
# COMPACT_ATOMS: atom_id res chain seq x y z
N PRO A 1 1.22 29.85 15.40
CA PRO A 1 2.44 29.37 14.68
C PRO A 1 3.20 28.26 15.41
N ALA A 2 3.50 28.43 16.71
CA ALA A 2 4.31 27.47 17.48
C ALA A 2 3.73 26.05 17.52
N THR A 3 2.40 25.91 17.67
CA THR A 3 1.70 24.62 17.69
C THR A 3 1.82 23.85 16.37
N ILE A 4 1.74 24.54 15.24
CA ILE A 4 1.91 23.93 13.91
C ILE A 4 3.35 23.44 13.75
N LEU A 5 4.35 24.25 14.11
CA LEU A 5 5.75 23.86 14.03
C LEU A 5 6.06 22.67 14.95
N ALA A 6 5.54 22.68 16.17
CA ALA A 6 5.67 21.56 17.10
C ALA A 6 5.03 20.27 16.54
N GLY A 7 3.86 20.38 15.91
CA GLY A 7 3.19 19.27 15.24
C GLY A 7 3.98 18.70 14.06
N VAL A 8 4.51 19.55 13.19
CA VAL A 8 5.38 19.13 12.08
C VAL A 8 6.65 18.45 12.60
N ALA A 9 7.30 19.02 13.63
CA ALA A 9 8.49 18.42 14.23
C ALA A 9 8.18 17.04 14.86
N GLN A 10 7.02 16.88 15.48
CA GLN A 10 6.58 15.59 16.02
C GLN A 10 6.27 14.57 14.92
N ALA A 11 5.62 14.98 13.83
CA ALA A 11 5.36 14.11 12.68
C ALA A 11 6.67 13.61 12.05
N ALA A 12 7.65 14.51 11.88
CA ALA A 12 8.97 14.17 11.35
C ALA A 12 9.72 13.16 12.23
N ARG A 13 9.64 13.29 13.57
CA ARG A 13 10.20 12.30 14.50
C ARG A 13 9.60 10.90 14.34
N ASN A 14 8.37 10.82 13.84
CA ASN A 14 7.66 9.57 13.58
C ASN A 14 7.76 9.12 12.10
N GLY A 15 8.68 9.69 11.32
CA GLY A 15 8.89 9.31 9.92
C GLY A 15 7.89 9.89 8.92
N VAL A 16 7.07 10.87 9.33
CA VAL A 16 6.08 11.51 8.45
C VAL A 16 6.60 12.85 7.95
N LEU A 17 6.77 12.98 6.64
CA LEU A 17 7.16 14.24 6.00
C LEU A 17 5.92 15.10 5.69
N VAL A 18 5.80 16.24 6.37
CA VAL A 18 4.73 17.22 6.14
C VAL A 18 5.31 18.45 5.42
N LYS A 19 4.84 18.74 4.20
CA LYS A 19 5.38 19.80 3.33
C LYS A 19 4.99 21.24 3.72
N GLY A 20 4.63 21.48 4.98
CA GLY A 20 4.23 22.79 5.50
C GLY A 20 2.95 22.77 6.35
N GLY A 21 2.70 23.87 7.08
CA GLY A 21 1.62 23.96 8.06
C GLY A 21 0.21 23.80 7.50
N ALA A 22 -0.06 24.36 6.32
CA ALA A 22 -1.38 24.26 5.68
C ALA A 22 -1.78 22.80 5.38
N HIS A 23 -0.82 21.94 5.02
CA HIS A 23 -1.10 20.52 4.81
C HIS A 23 -1.45 19.80 6.11
N LEU A 24 -0.79 20.16 7.22
CA LEU A 24 -1.10 19.61 8.54
C LEU A 24 -2.51 20.00 9.01
N GLU A 25 -2.89 21.26 8.80
CA GLU A 25 -4.23 21.76 9.13
C GLU A 25 -5.32 21.10 8.29
N ASN A 26 -5.09 20.95 6.98
CA ASN A 26 -6.02 20.28 6.07
C ASN A 26 -6.19 18.79 6.44
N LEU A 27 -5.09 18.10 6.79
CA LEU A 27 -5.14 16.71 7.28
C LEU A 27 -6.05 16.55 8.50
N GLY A 28 -6.11 17.55 9.40
CA GLY A 28 -7.00 17.51 10.56
C GLY A 28 -8.50 17.60 10.24
N ARG A 29 -8.87 17.90 8.99
CA ARG A 29 -10.28 18.10 8.56
C ARG A 29 -10.80 17.02 7.60
N ILE A 30 -9.91 16.18 7.05
CA ILE A 30 -10.35 15.16 6.10
C ILE A 30 -11.21 14.09 6.79
N LYS A 31 -12.19 13.56 6.06
CA LYS A 31 -13.12 12.53 6.56
C LYS A 31 -12.93 11.17 5.89
N ALA A 32 -12.18 11.14 4.80
CA ALA A 32 -11.93 9.96 4.00
C ALA A 32 -10.52 10.02 3.43
N ILE A 33 -9.93 8.86 3.22
CA ILE A 33 -8.64 8.68 2.53
C ILE A 33 -8.87 7.64 1.44
N ALA A 34 -8.51 8.00 0.21
CA ALA A 34 -8.44 7.05 -0.89
C ALA A 34 -6.99 6.56 -0.98
N PHE A 35 -6.77 5.27 -0.76
CA PHE A 35 -5.45 4.66 -0.92
C PHE A 35 -5.32 4.10 -2.33
N ASP A 36 -4.20 4.40 -2.98
CA ASP A 36 -3.79 3.59 -4.12
C ASP A 36 -3.33 2.22 -3.61
N LYS A 37 -3.53 1.16 -4.41
CA LYS A 37 -3.19 -0.19 -3.97
C LYS A 37 -1.71 -0.48 -4.24
N THR A 38 -1.29 -0.35 -5.49
CA THR A 38 0.00 -0.85 -5.97
C THR A 38 1.14 0.06 -5.51
N GLY A 39 2.10 -0.47 -4.74
CA GLY A 39 3.22 0.32 -4.22
C GLY A 39 2.89 1.20 -3.00
N THR A 40 1.63 1.24 -2.57
CA THR A 40 1.19 1.90 -1.33
C THR A 40 0.69 0.88 -0.31
N MET A 41 -0.40 0.14 -0.61
CA MET A 41 -0.85 -0.95 0.27
C MET A 41 -0.13 -2.27 -0.01
N THR A 42 0.25 -2.50 -1.27
CA THR A 42 1.01 -3.68 -1.68
C THR A 42 2.44 -3.31 -2.05
N HIS A 43 3.35 -4.27 -1.99
CA HIS A 43 4.76 -4.08 -2.37
C HIS A 43 4.97 -3.75 -3.87
N GLY A 44 3.92 -3.83 -4.69
CA GLY A 44 4.01 -3.61 -6.14
C GLY A 44 4.84 -4.68 -6.87
N LYS A 45 5.13 -5.81 -6.22
CA LYS A 45 5.90 -6.94 -6.75
C LYS A 45 5.01 -8.18 -6.73
N PRO A 46 4.65 -8.75 -7.89
CA PRO A 46 3.89 -10.01 -7.93
C PRO A 46 4.74 -11.17 -7.41
N GLU A 47 4.11 -12.07 -6.66
CA GLU A 47 4.72 -13.29 -6.14
C GLU A 47 3.75 -14.46 -6.34
N VAL A 48 4.28 -15.66 -6.55
CA VAL A 48 3.45 -16.87 -6.68
C VAL A 48 2.90 -17.21 -5.29
N THR A 49 1.58 -17.17 -5.14
CA THR A 49 0.92 -17.54 -3.88
C THR A 49 0.56 -19.01 -3.85
N ASP A 50 0.06 -19.53 -4.97
CA ASP A 50 -0.52 -20.86 -5.06
C ASP A 50 -0.16 -21.49 -6.41
N ILE A 51 0.18 -22.77 -6.37
CA ILE A 51 0.26 -23.62 -7.55
C ILE A 51 -0.81 -24.67 -7.39
N VAL A 52 -1.92 -24.50 -8.11
CA VAL A 52 -3.00 -25.48 -8.14
C VAL A 52 -2.70 -26.48 -9.26
N ALA A 53 -2.05 -27.59 -8.88
CA ALA A 53 -1.84 -28.71 -9.79
C ALA A 53 -3.16 -29.47 -10.01
N PHE A 54 -3.31 -30.07 -11.19
CA PHE A 54 -4.38 -31.02 -11.41
C PHE A 54 -4.23 -32.16 -10.41
N GLN A 55 -5.33 -32.53 -9.74
CA GLN A 55 -5.44 -33.81 -9.05
C GLN A 55 -5.09 -34.92 -10.04
N ALA A 56 -4.63 -36.09 -9.60
CA ALA A 56 -4.18 -37.21 -10.43
C ALA A 56 -5.28 -37.85 -11.33
N SER A 57 -6.16 -37.07 -11.96
CA SER A 57 -6.67 -37.40 -13.28
C SER A 57 -5.44 -37.57 -14.16
N GLY A 58 -5.22 -38.77 -14.71
CA GLY A 58 -4.06 -39.11 -15.54
C GLY A 58 -3.98 -38.37 -16.88
N ARG A 59 -4.24 -37.06 -16.86
CA ARG A 59 -4.04 -36.13 -17.96
C ARG A 59 -2.55 -35.93 -18.11
N ASN A 60 -2.04 -36.32 -19.27
CA ASN A 60 -0.66 -36.11 -19.64
C ASN A 60 -0.49 -34.72 -20.26
N GLU A 61 0.75 -34.36 -20.59
CA GLU A 61 1.10 -33.08 -21.21
C GLU A 61 0.29 -32.79 -22.48
N ALA A 62 -0.02 -33.80 -23.29
CA ALA A 62 -0.79 -33.63 -24.53
C ALA A 62 -2.25 -33.26 -24.27
N ASP A 63 -2.84 -33.69 -23.14
CA ASP A 63 -4.22 -33.35 -22.76
C ASP A 63 -4.36 -31.90 -22.25
N VAL A 64 -3.25 -31.24 -21.93
CA VAL A 64 -3.22 -29.87 -21.36
C VAL A 64 -2.75 -28.85 -22.40
N LEU A 65 -1.86 -29.24 -23.31
CA LEU A 65 -1.25 -28.34 -24.30
C LEU A 65 -1.94 -28.32 -25.67
N SER A 66 -3.00 -29.11 -25.87
CA SER A 66 -3.91 -29.04 -27.04
C SER A 66 -5.06 -28.07 -26.82
#